data_AF-A0A7T1I9J7-F1
#
_entry.id   AF-A0A7T1I9J7-F1
#
_cell.length_a   1.000
_cell.length_b   1.000
_cell.length_c   1.000
_cell.angle_alpha   90.00
_cell.angle_beta   90.00
_cell.angle_gamma   90.00
#
_symmetry.space_group_name_H-M   'P 1'
#
loop_
_entity.id
_entity.type
_entity.pdbx_description
1 polymer ?
#
loop_
_entity_poly.entity_id
_entity_poly.type
_entity_poly.pdbx_seq_one_letter_code
_entity_poly.pdbx_strand_id
1 'polypeptide(L)'
;MSTTPAVGTDSSPAAQAPFTAERWRQFWDNWKAQPQQLEGIEQLRLAVISADPEVLTEATPWRQTFSSAPPAPPAAAHANPLPVAWENQNDNASGTGYRECFSSSCAMLARYWGKVTGDDAYNVIRARYGDSTDAQAQLAALRSLGLTANFATNGDRSDLEEQINLGRPVAVGWLHHGSVSAPSGGGHWSVVIGFTEAVAIHNDPNGEADLVPGGYTSNTNGAGQHYSWKNWLPRWEADGPGTGWLLSCHP
;
A
#
# COMPACT_ATOMS: atom_id res chain seq x y z
N MET A 1 -70.33 17.33 -44.14
CA MET A 1 -69.59 18.31 -43.33
C MET A 1 -69.07 17.57 -42.12
N SER A 2 -67.80 17.18 -42.15
CA SER A 2 -67.16 16.40 -41.08
C SER A 2 -66.87 17.29 -39.88
N THR A 3 -67.32 16.86 -38.71
CA THR A 3 -66.92 17.37 -37.40
C THR A 3 -65.76 16.53 -36.88
N THR A 4 -64.58 17.12 -36.79
CA THR A 4 -63.43 16.58 -36.06
C THR A 4 -63.56 16.94 -34.58
N PRO A 5 -63.39 16.00 -33.63
CA PRO A 5 -63.10 16.38 -32.26
C PRO A 5 -61.59 16.60 -32.09
N ALA A 6 -61.25 17.64 -31.35
CA ALA A 6 -59.89 17.92 -30.89
C ALA A 6 -59.74 17.52 -29.41
N VAL A 7 -58.46 17.38 -29.02
CA VAL A 7 -57.92 17.38 -27.64
C VAL A 7 -58.11 16.07 -26.87
N GLY A 8 -57.10 15.48 -26.24
CA GLY A 8 -55.70 15.85 -26.04
C GLY A 8 -55.13 15.01 -24.90
N THR A 9 -53.81 14.83 -24.87
CA THR A 9 -53.06 14.43 -23.67
C THR A 9 -51.65 14.96 -23.80
N ASP A 10 -51.47 16.23 -23.47
CA ASP A 10 -50.15 16.80 -23.21
C ASP A 10 -49.89 16.61 -21.71
N SER A 11 -49.34 15.46 -21.34
CA SER A 11 -48.89 15.22 -19.97
C SER A 11 -47.43 15.68 -19.88
N SER A 12 -47.21 16.93 -19.49
CA SER A 12 -45.89 17.36 -19.04
C SER A 12 -45.43 16.44 -17.90
N PRO A 13 -44.22 15.85 -17.96
CA PRO A 13 -43.73 15.03 -16.86
C PRO A 13 -43.63 15.88 -15.60
N ALA A 14 -44.12 15.34 -14.48
CA ALA A 14 -44.04 15.97 -13.17
C ALA A 14 -42.57 16.32 -12.86
N ALA A 15 -42.34 17.53 -12.33
CA ALA A 15 -41.01 17.99 -11.97
C ALA A 15 -40.34 16.98 -11.02
N GLN A 16 -39.25 16.37 -11.47
CA GLN A 16 -38.44 15.47 -10.65
C GLN A 16 -37.59 16.29 -9.68
N ALA A 17 -37.38 15.76 -8.48
CA ALA A 17 -36.51 16.39 -7.49
C ALA A 17 -35.06 16.48 -7.99
N PRO A 18 -34.32 17.55 -7.66
CA PRO A 18 -32.87 17.64 -7.94
C PRO A 18 -32.09 16.49 -7.30
N PHE A 19 -30.88 16.23 -7.79
CA PHE A 19 -29.98 15.26 -7.14
C PHE A 19 -29.67 15.68 -5.71
N THR A 20 -29.67 14.72 -4.79
CA THR A 20 -29.10 14.91 -3.47
C THR A 20 -27.57 15.04 -3.57
N ALA A 21 -26.93 15.67 -2.59
CA ALA A 21 -25.46 15.78 -2.56
C ALA A 21 -24.77 14.41 -2.59
N GLU A 22 -25.35 13.40 -1.95
CA GLU A 22 -24.88 12.02 -1.97
C GLU A 22 -24.98 11.41 -3.36
N ARG A 23 -26.16 11.53 -4.00
CA ARG A 23 -26.37 11.01 -5.35
C ARG A 23 -25.48 11.71 -6.37
N TRP A 24 -25.25 13.02 -6.19
CA TRP A 24 -24.34 13.81 -7.01
C TRP A 24 -22.91 13.27 -6.94
N ARG A 25 -22.38 12.95 -5.75
CA ARG A 25 -21.05 12.34 -5.62
C ARG A 25 -20.98 10.97 -6.29
N GLN A 26 -21.93 10.08 -5.98
CA GLN A 26 -21.99 8.72 -6.52
C GLN A 26 -22.14 8.67 -8.04
N PHE A 27 -22.72 9.70 -8.65
CA PHE A 27 -22.81 9.80 -10.11
C PHE A 27 -21.42 9.74 -10.76
N TRP A 28 -20.40 10.31 -10.12
CA TRP A 28 -19.04 10.37 -10.63
C TRP A 28 -18.25 9.08 -10.45
N ASP A 29 -18.70 8.14 -9.60
CA ASP A 29 -18.02 6.86 -9.34
C ASP A 29 -17.83 6.02 -10.62
N ASN A 30 -18.65 6.26 -11.64
CA ASN A 30 -18.62 5.54 -12.91
C ASN A 30 -18.05 6.38 -14.06
N TRP A 31 -17.45 7.54 -13.79
CA TRP A 31 -16.81 8.37 -14.81
C TRP A 31 -15.60 7.64 -15.41
N LYS A 32 -15.63 7.47 -16.74
CA LYS A 32 -14.61 6.78 -17.54
C LYS A 32 -14.26 7.56 -18.82
N ALA A 33 -14.70 8.81 -18.92
CA ALA A 33 -14.56 9.67 -20.10
C ALA A 33 -15.00 9.01 -21.42
N GLN A 34 -16.04 8.17 -21.37
CA GLN A 34 -16.59 7.53 -22.58
C GLN A 34 -17.33 8.56 -23.45
N PRO A 35 -17.50 8.33 -24.76
CA PRO A 35 -18.09 9.32 -25.67
C PRO A 35 -19.42 9.91 -25.19
N GLN A 36 -20.32 9.08 -24.69
CA GLN A 36 -21.61 9.52 -24.16
C GLN A 36 -21.50 10.27 -22.83
N GLN A 37 -20.46 10.00 -22.02
CA GLN A 37 -20.22 10.72 -20.77
C GLN A 37 -19.63 12.12 -21.05
N LEU A 38 -18.75 12.22 -22.05
CA LEU A 38 -18.23 13.49 -22.55
C LEU A 38 -19.34 14.38 -23.13
N GLU A 39 -20.26 13.78 -23.89
CA GLU A 39 -21.44 14.48 -24.37
C GLU A 39 -22.35 14.94 -23.22
N GLY A 40 -22.59 14.05 -22.25
CA GLY A 40 -23.41 14.37 -21.07
C GLY A 40 -22.85 15.51 -20.21
N ILE A 41 -21.53 15.56 -20.00
CA ILE A 41 -20.91 16.66 -19.23
C ILE A 41 -20.93 17.98 -20.00
N GLU A 42 -20.87 17.96 -21.34
CA GLU A 42 -21.04 19.16 -22.14
C GLU A 42 -22.47 19.69 -22.10
N GLN A 43 -23.48 18.80 -22.18
CA GLN A 43 -24.88 19.18 -21.99
C GLN A 43 -25.13 19.81 -20.61
N LEU A 44 -24.53 19.23 -19.56
CA LEU A 44 -24.57 19.82 -18.22
C LEU A 44 -23.90 21.20 -18.18
N ARG A 45 -22.71 21.36 -18.79
CA ARG A 45 -22.00 22.64 -18.85
C ARG A 45 -22.86 23.72 -19.50
N LEU A 46 -23.49 23.40 -20.63
CA LEU A 46 -24.40 24.31 -21.35
C LEU A 46 -25.64 24.65 -20.53
N ALA A 47 -26.25 23.68 -19.84
CA ALA A 47 -27.40 23.90 -18.97
C ALA A 47 -27.06 24.82 -17.79
N VAL A 48 -25.88 24.64 -17.18
CA VAL A 48 -25.41 25.51 -16.09
C VAL A 48 -25.16 26.93 -16.61
N ILE A 49 -24.47 27.11 -17.75
CA ILE A 49 -24.24 28.45 -18.33
C ILE A 49 -25.56 29.13 -18.70
N SER A 50 -26.52 28.38 -19.25
CA SER A 50 -27.83 28.93 -19.60
C SER A 50 -28.64 29.37 -18.38
N ALA A 51 -28.45 28.72 -17.24
CA ALA A 51 -29.11 29.08 -15.99
C ALA A 51 -28.42 30.27 -15.30
N ASP A 52 -27.08 30.22 -15.22
CA ASP A 52 -26.24 31.29 -14.68
C ASP A 52 -24.80 31.17 -15.24
N PRO A 53 -24.38 32.08 -16.14
CA PRO A 53 -23.04 32.03 -16.72
C PRO A 53 -21.93 32.36 -15.72
N GLU A 54 -22.22 33.01 -14.58
CA GLU A 54 -21.20 33.37 -13.59
C GLU A 54 -20.72 32.15 -12.77
N VAL A 55 -21.51 31.07 -12.75
CA VAL A 55 -21.20 29.82 -12.02
C VAL A 55 -19.98 29.11 -12.59
N LEU A 56 -19.75 29.17 -13.91
CA LEU A 56 -18.65 28.45 -14.58
C LEU A 56 -17.51 29.39 -15.00
N THR A 57 -16.93 30.07 -14.01
CA THR A 57 -15.75 30.93 -14.21
C THR A 57 -14.59 30.53 -13.29
N GLU A 58 -13.36 30.87 -13.69
CA GLU A 58 -12.15 30.59 -12.89
C GLU A 58 -12.13 31.30 -11.53
N ALA A 59 -12.88 32.39 -11.39
CA ALA A 59 -12.95 33.17 -10.16
C ALA A 59 -13.91 32.57 -9.11
N THR A 60 -14.73 31.58 -9.46
CA THR A 60 -15.73 31.04 -8.54
C THR A 60 -15.12 30.23 -7.39
N PRO A 61 -15.71 30.28 -6.17
CA PRO A 61 -15.18 29.57 -5.01
C PRO A 61 -15.02 28.06 -5.23
N TRP A 62 -15.98 27.40 -5.88
CA TRP A 62 -15.91 25.95 -6.12
C TRP A 62 -14.72 25.59 -7.01
N ARG A 63 -14.42 26.41 -8.03
CA ARG A 63 -13.30 26.18 -8.95
C ARG A 63 -11.95 26.37 -8.25
N GLN A 64 -11.86 27.39 -7.39
CA GLN A 64 -10.70 27.60 -6.52
C GLN A 64 -10.49 26.42 -5.56
N THR A 65 -11.54 25.95 -4.90
CA THR A 65 -11.48 24.76 -4.03
C THR A 65 -11.07 23.52 -4.80
N PHE A 66 -11.65 23.28 -5.98
CA PHE A 66 -11.33 22.11 -6.81
C PHE A 66 -9.88 22.13 -7.35
N SER A 67 -9.27 23.32 -7.46
CA SER A 67 -7.88 23.49 -7.89
C SER A 67 -6.88 23.52 -6.75
N SER A 68 -7.34 23.65 -5.51
CA SER A 68 -6.46 23.77 -4.35
C SER A 68 -5.65 22.49 -4.17
N ALA A 69 -4.38 22.64 -3.79
CA ALA A 69 -3.56 21.50 -3.42
C ALA A 69 -4.27 20.74 -2.28
N PRO A 70 -4.23 19.39 -2.28
CA PRO A 70 -4.68 18.63 -1.13
C PRO A 70 -4.02 19.15 0.15
N PRO A 71 -4.69 19.07 1.31
CA PRO A 71 -4.05 19.38 2.58
C PRO A 71 -2.71 18.65 2.64
N ALA A 72 -1.65 19.36 3.04
CA ALA A 72 -0.36 18.70 3.28
C ALA A 72 -0.60 17.51 4.23
N PRO A 73 0.03 16.34 3.99
CA PRO A 73 -0.03 15.25 4.93
C PRO A 73 0.29 15.78 6.33
N PRO A 74 -0.40 15.31 7.39
CA PRO A 74 -0.02 15.64 8.74
C PRO A 74 1.49 15.42 8.92
N ALA A 75 2.17 16.32 9.63
CA ALA A 75 3.57 16.10 9.99
C ALA A 75 3.72 14.68 10.55
N ALA A 76 4.74 13.95 10.10
CA ALA A 76 4.91 12.53 10.42
C ALA A 76 4.81 12.34 11.95
N ALA A 77 3.75 11.67 12.40
CA ALA A 77 3.48 11.46 13.83
C ALA A 77 4.50 10.50 14.47
N HIS A 78 5.26 9.79 13.62
CA HIS A 78 6.23 8.77 13.99
C HIS A 78 7.58 9.05 13.31
N ALA A 79 8.63 8.48 13.88
CA ALA A 79 9.99 8.58 13.32
C ALA A 79 10.06 7.92 11.93
N ASN A 80 10.89 8.47 11.06
CA ASN A 80 11.24 7.85 9.78
C ASN A 80 12.77 7.99 9.60
N PRO A 81 13.55 6.90 9.74
CA PRO A 81 13.11 5.52 10.00
C PRO A 81 12.60 5.29 11.43
N LEU A 82 11.74 4.28 11.58
CA LEU A 82 11.27 3.76 12.85
C LEU A 82 12.42 3.09 13.62
N PRO A 83 12.46 3.18 14.96
CA PRO A 83 13.52 2.62 15.79
C PRO A 83 13.37 1.10 15.98
N VAL A 84 13.41 0.34 14.89
CA VAL A 84 13.34 -1.13 14.90
C VAL A 84 14.74 -1.71 15.12
N ALA A 85 14.88 -2.52 16.17
CA ALA A 85 16.12 -3.27 16.39
C ALA A 85 16.33 -4.27 15.26
N TRP A 86 17.55 -4.30 14.70
CA TRP A 86 17.93 -5.28 13.69
C TRP A 86 18.29 -6.62 14.35
N GLU A 87 17.84 -7.71 13.74
CA GLU A 87 18.18 -9.09 14.10
C GLU A 87 18.88 -9.74 12.91
N ASN A 88 19.89 -10.57 13.19
CA ASN A 88 20.72 -11.21 12.18
C ASN A 88 20.35 -12.69 12.07
N GLN A 89 19.73 -13.12 10.96
CA GLN A 89 19.27 -14.50 10.87
C GLN A 89 20.42 -15.52 11.01
N ASN A 90 21.65 -15.12 10.69
CA ASN A 90 22.80 -16.01 10.61
C ASN A 90 23.42 -16.33 11.98
N ASP A 91 22.99 -15.68 13.06
CA ASP A 91 23.41 -16.00 14.44
C ASP A 91 22.34 -16.65 15.31
N ASN A 92 21.16 -16.94 14.74
CA ASN A 92 20.10 -17.70 15.40
C ASN A 92 20.61 -19.02 15.99
N ALA A 93 20.21 -19.31 17.22
CA ALA A 93 20.58 -20.50 18.00
C ALA A 93 20.12 -21.81 17.36
N SER A 94 19.18 -21.76 16.41
CA SER A 94 18.72 -22.93 15.65
C SER A 94 19.83 -23.56 14.79
N GLY A 95 20.85 -22.77 14.42
CA GLY A 95 21.87 -23.17 13.44
C GLY A 95 21.34 -23.28 12.01
N THR A 96 20.12 -22.81 11.72
CA THR A 96 19.46 -22.89 10.40
C THR A 96 19.24 -21.53 9.76
N GLY A 97 20.09 -20.55 10.07
CA GLY A 97 19.95 -19.16 9.63
C GLY A 97 19.70 -18.96 8.12
N TYR A 98 20.23 -19.84 7.26
CA TYR A 98 20.04 -19.80 5.79
C TYR A 98 18.57 -19.83 5.32
N ARG A 99 17.61 -20.16 6.21
CA ARG A 99 16.17 -20.23 5.92
C ARG A 99 15.30 -19.51 6.96
N GLU A 100 15.89 -18.60 7.73
CA GLU A 100 15.22 -17.91 8.83
C GLU A 100 14.99 -16.42 8.59
N CYS A 101 15.19 -15.94 7.37
CA CYS A 101 14.90 -14.55 6.99
C CYS A 101 13.48 -14.11 7.35
N PHE A 102 12.48 -14.96 7.07
CA PHE A 102 11.08 -14.63 7.37
C PHE A 102 10.82 -14.61 8.87
N SER A 103 11.34 -15.59 9.60
CA SER A 103 11.17 -15.67 11.05
C SER A 103 11.87 -14.52 11.77
N SER A 104 13.09 -14.17 11.37
CA SER A 104 13.86 -13.05 11.93
C SER A 104 13.21 -11.70 11.58
N SER A 105 12.63 -11.57 10.40
CA SER A 105 11.81 -10.40 10.03
C SER A 105 10.57 -10.26 10.91
N CYS A 106 9.84 -11.35 11.15
CA CYS A 106 8.68 -11.32 12.05
C CYS A 106 9.09 -11.08 13.51
N ALA A 107 10.26 -11.56 13.94
CA ALA A 107 10.81 -11.28 15.25
C ALA A 107 11.11 -9.79 15.44
N MET A 108 11.69 -9.13 14.44
CA MET A 108 11.89 -7.66 14.45
C MET A 108 10.58 -6.91 14.62
N LEU A 109 9.51 -7.33 13.93
CA LEU A 109 8.17 -6.75 14.12
C LEU A 109 7.65 -6.96 15.55
N ALA A 110 7.72 -8.19 16.05
CA ALA A 110 7.26 -8.53 17.40
C ALA A 110 8.06 -7.80 18.49
N ARG A 111 9.38 -7.66 18.30
CA ARG A 111 10.29 -6.94 19.21
C ARG A 111 9.99 -5.45 19.22
N TYR A 112 9.71 -4.85 18.06
CA TYR A 112 9.31 -3.44 17.98
C TYR A 112 8.07 -3.15 18.84
N TRP A 113 7.12 -4.09 18.91
CA TRP A 113 5.94 -4.00 19.76
C TRP A 113 6.16 -4.52 21.20
N GLY A 114 7.40 -4.77 21.61
CA GLY A 114 7.76 -5.21 22.95
C GLY A 114 7.27 -6.62 23.31
N LYS A 115 6.98 -7.47 22.32
CA LYS A 115 6.41 -8.82 22.54
C LYS A 115 7.46 -9.90 22.74
N VAL A 116 8.67 -9.70 22.22
CA VAL A 116 9.80 -10.62 22.32
C VAL A 116 11.10 -9.83 22.49
N THR A 117 12.15 -10.49 22.97
CA THR A 117 13.47 -9.89 23.18
C THR A 117 14.40 -9.99 21.96
N GLY A 118 14.08 -10.85 20.99
CA GLY A 118 14.87 -11.11 19.79
C GLY A 118 14.31 -12.28 18.97
N ASP A 119 15.01 -12.64 17.90
CA ASP A 119 14.65 -13.72 16.97
C ASP A 119 14.70 -15.12 17.57
N ASP A 120 15.68 -15.44 18.42
CA ASP A 120 15.71 -16.70 19.16
C ASP A 120 14.44 -16.92 20.01
N ALA A 121 14.04 -15.90 20.77
CA ALA A 121 12.84 -15.97 21.60
C ALA A 121 11.57 -16.13 20.74
N TYR A 122 11.50 -15.41 19.62
CA TYR A 122 10.40 -15.53 18.68
C TYR A 122 10.37 -16.92 18.00
N ASN A 123 11.52 -17.47 17.64
CA ASN A 123 11.65 -18.78 17.02
C ASN A 123 11.12 -19.91 17.92
N VAL A 124 11.38 -19.84 19.23
CA VAL A 124 10.80 -20.77 20.22
C VAL A 124 9.27 -20.72 20.21
N ILE A 125 8.69 -19.52 20.12
CA ILE A 125 7.23 -19.32 20.04
C ILE A 125 6.67 -19.86 18.71
N ARG A 126 7.30 -19.48 17.60
CA ARG A 126 6.88 -19.82 16.24
C ARG A 126 6.96 -21.31 15.95
N ALA A 127 7.95 -22.00 16.50
CA ALA A 127 8.12 -23.45 16.36
C ALA A 127 6.92 -24.27 16.85
N ARG A 128 6.06 -23.70 17.72
CA ARG A 128 4.79 -24.33 18.16
C ARG A 128 3.72 -24.37 17.06
N TYR A 129 3.84 -23.50 16.06
CA TYR A 129 2.87 -23.32 14.98
C TYR A 129 3.36 -23.88 13.64
N GLY A 130 4.68 -23.87 13.39
CA GLY A 130 5.24 -24.47 12.19
C GLY A 130 6.64 -23.99 11.81
N ASP A 131 6.94 -24.17 10.52
CA ASP A 131 8.26 -23.96 9.92
C ASP A 131 8.64 -22.47 9.78
N SER A 132 9.94 -22.18 9.67
CA SER A 132 10.48 -20.80 9.62
C SER A 132 10.07 -20.06 8.35
N THR A 133 9.77 -20.82 7.29
CA THR A 133 9.42 -20.30 5.97
C THR A 133 7.90 -20.23 5.74
N ASP A 134 7.09 -20.77 6.66
CA ASP A 134 5.64 -20.87 6.49
C ASP A 134 4.90 -19.62 6.99
N ALA A 135 4.16 -18.94 6.09
CA ALA A 135 3.45 -17.72 6.42
C ALA A 135 2.36 -17.91 7.48
N GLN A 136 1.68 -19.06 7.51
CA GLN A 136 0.63 -19.32 8.51
C GLN A 136 1.23 -19.51 9.91
N ALA A 137 2.38 -20.16 10.02
CA ALA A 137 3.13 -20.29 11.26
C ALA A 137 3.56 -18.91 11.79
N GLN A 138 4.04 -18.02 10.92
CA GLN A 138 4.40 -16.65 11.30
C GLN A 138 3.18 -15.86 11.80
N LEU A 139 2.07 -15.90 11.05
CA LEU A 139 0.83 -15.23 11.45
C LEU A 139 0.29 -15.75 12.78
N ALA A 140 0.28 -17.07 12.98
CA ALA A 140 -0.18 -17.70 14.22
C ALA A 140 0.71 -17.32 15.41
N ALA A 141 2.03 -17.28 15.21
CA ALA A 141 2.99 -16.85 16.23
C ALA A 141 2.76 -15.39 16.66
N LEU A 142 2.68 -14.46 15.70
CA LEU A 142 2.41 -13.05 15.99
C LEU A 142 1.06 -12.84 16.68
N ARG A 143 0.01 -13.54 16.23
CA ARG A 143 -1.32 -13.48 16.86
C ARG A 143 -1.32 -14.05 18.28
N SER A 144 -0.53 -15.09 18.54
CA SER A 144 -0.37 -15.64 19.89
C SER A 144 0.27 -14.66 20.87
N LEU A 145 1.02 -13.67 20.36
CA LEU A 145 1.62 -12.58 21.13
C LEU A 145 0.66 -11.40 21.35
N GLY A 146 -0.60 -11.54 20.91
CA GLY A 146 -1.63 -10.51 21.01
C GLY A 146 -1.44 -9.38 20.00
N LEU A 147 -0.89 -9.68 18.82
CA LEU A 147 -0.82 -8.74 17.69
C LEU A 147 -1.89 -9.08 16.66
N THR A 148 -2.49 -8.05 16.08
CA THR A 148 -3.23 -8.18 14.82
C THR A 148 -2.19 -8.28 13.70
N ALA A 149 -2.15 -9.42 13.01
CA ALA A 149 -1.17 -9.69 11.94
C ALA A 149 -1.87 -10.13 10.64
N ASN A 150 -1.45 -9.54 9.52
CA ASN A 150 -2.02 -9.77 8.19
C ASN A 150 -0.91 -10.00 7.16
N PHE A 151 -1.14 -10.94 6.26
CA PHE A 151 -0.26 -11.20 5.11
C PHE A 151 -1.03 -10.89 3.83
N ALA A 152 -0.37 -10.20 2.90
CA ALA A 152 -0.92 -9.79 1.62
C ALA A 152 0.14 -9.99 0.52
N THR A 153 -0.32 -10.21 -0.70
CA THR A 153 0.52 -10.38 -1.92
C THR A 153 0.10 -9.41 -3.01
N ASN A 154 -0.54 -8.31 -2.61
CA ASN A 154 -1.10 -7.29 -3.49
C ASN A 154 -0.69 -5.89 -3.00
N GLY A 155 0.49 -5.78 -2.41
CA GLY A 155 1.01 -4.53 -1.87
C GLY A 155 1.73 -3.69 -2.91
N ASP A 156 1.71 -2.38 -2.70
CA ASP A 156 2.48 -1.40 -3.45
C ASP A 156 3.25 -0.43 -2.53
N ARG A 157 4.03 0.46 -3.16
CA ARG A 157 4.82 1.46 -2.44
C ARG A 157 3.98 2.32 -1.49
N SER A 158 2.75 2.69 -1.87
CA SER A 158 1.89 3.54 -1.05
C SER A 158 1.44 2.83 0.22
N ASP A 159 1.21 1.51 0.16
CA ASP A 159 0.92 0.71 1.36
C ASP A 159 2.08 0.77 2.36
N LEU A 160 3.33 0.64 1.88
CA LEU A 160 4.52 0.70 2.75
C LEU A 160 4.68 2.08 3.39
N GLU A 161 4.56 3.15 2.59
CA GLU A 161 4.65 4.52 3.09
C GLU A 161 3.55 4.81 4.12
N GLU A 162 2.32 4.34 3.89
CA GLU A 162 1.21 4.46 4.84
C GLU A 162 1.53 3.73 6.16
N GLN A 163 1.99 2.48 6.11
CA GLN A 163 2.34 1.74 7.33
C GLN A 163 3.44 2.46 8.14
N ILE A 164 4.48 2.96 7.47
CA ILE A 164 5.55 3.73 8.14
C ILE A 164 5.00 5.01 8.75
N ASN A 165 4.14 5.74 8.03
CA ASN A 165 3.49 6.95 8.55
C ASN A 165 2.56 6.67 9.74
N LEU A 166 2.05 5.43 9.86
CA LEU A 166 1.29 4.95 11.02
C LEU A 166 2.18 4.39 12.15
N GLY A 167 3.51 4.47 12.00
CA GLY A 167 4.46 3.97 12.99
C GLY A 167 4.61 2.45 13.00
N ARG A 168 4.29 1.77 11.88
CA ARG A 168 4.24 0.31 11.77
C ARG A 168 5.32 -0.18 10.80
N PRO A 169 6.36 -0.89 11.27
CA PRO A 169 7.29 -1.54 10.36
C PRO A 169 6.61 -2.71 9.65
N VAL A 170 7.11 -3.06 8.46
CA VAL A 170 6.47 -4.05 7.58
C VAL A 170 7.50 -5.08 7.15
N ALA A 171 7.24 -6.36 7.39
CA ALA A 171 8.05 -7.42 6.81
C ALA A 171 7.64 -7.60 5.35
N VAL A 172 8.62 -7.67 4.43
CA VAL A 172 8.39 -7.73 2.99
C VAL A 172 9.13 -8.92 2.38
N GLY A 173 8.44 -9.69 1.53
CA GLY A 173 9.00 -10.82 0.81
C GLY A 173 9.34 -10.43 -0.63
N TRP A 174 10.57 -10.66 -1.08
CA TRP A 174 11.05 -10.21 -2.40
C TRP A 174 12.13 -11.14 -3.00
N LEU A 175 12.37 -11.04 -4.30
CA LEU A 175 13.30 -11.90 -5.04
C LEU A 175 14.75 -11.39 -4.99
N HIS A 176 15.58 -12.06 -4.20
CA HIS A 176 16.96 -11.64 -3.97
C HIS A 176 17.99 -12.20 -4.96
N HIS A 177 17.62 -13.12 -5.87
CA HIS A 177 18.51 -13.59 -6.93
C HIS A 177 18.16 -12.98 -8.29
N GLY A 178 19.03 -13.20 -9.27
CA GLY A 178 18.89 -12.68 -10.63
C GLY A 178 19.10 -11.16 -10.72
N SER A 179 19.33 -10.68 -11.94
CA SER A 179 19.50 -9.25 -12.17
C SER A 179 18.20 -8.48 -11.91
N VAL A 180 18.29 -7.17 -11.70
CA VAL A 180 17.12 -6.29 -11.51
C VAL A 180 16.11 -6.38 -12.66
N SER A 181 16.57 -6.70 -13.87
CA SER A 181 15.71 -6.88 -15.06
C SER A 181 15.09 -8.27 -15.19
N ALA A 182 15.57 -9.25 -14.42
CA ALA A 182 15.05 -10.60 -14.36
C ALA A 182 15.24 -11.21 -12.95
N PRO A 183 14.55 -10.68 -11.93
CA PRO A 183 14.63 -11.22 -10.57
C PRO A 183 14.13 -12.67 -10.51
N SER A 184 14.68 -13.46 -9.59
CA SER A 184 14.36 -14.89 -9.46
C SER A 184 14.60 -15.41 -8.04
N GLY A 185 14.22 -16.67 -7.81
CA GLY A 185 14.46 -17.40 -6.56
C GLY A 185 13.20 -17.66 -5.73
N GLY A 186 13.36 -18.33 -4.59
CA GLY A 186 12.26 -18.66 -3.67
C GLY A 186 11.81 -17.52 -2.76
N GLY A 187 12.40 -16.32 -2.92
CA GLY A 187 12.15 -15.16 -2.07
C GLY A 187 13.13 -15.01 -0.91
N HIS A 188 13.15 -13.81 -0.34
CA HIS A 188 13.84 -13.41 0.89
C HIS A 188 12.96 -12.42 1.63
N TRP A 189 13.10 -12.36 2.95
CA TRP A 189 12.32 -11.48 3.79
C TRP A 189 13.22 -10.49 4.53
N SER A 190 12.85 -9.22 4.48
CA SER A 190 13.44 -8.13 5.28
C SER A 190 12.34 -7.23 5.84
N VAL A 191 12.70 -6.22 6.64
CA VAL A 191 11.73 -5.31 7.26
C VAL A 191 11.94 -3.90 6.74
N VAL A 192 10.92 -3.31 6.13
CA VAL A 192 10.88 -1.88 5.82
C VAL A 192 10.62 -1.13 7.12
N ILE A 193 11.53 -0.22 7.46
CA ILE A 193 11.49 0.58 8.69
C ILE A 193 11.35 2.08 8.40
N GLY A 194 11.51 2.49 7.14
CA GLY A 194 11.46 3.88 6.75
C GLY A 194 11.52 4.04 5.24
N PHE A 195 11.46 5.28 4.79
CA PHE A 195 11.58 5.60 3.38
C PHE A 195 12.01 7.06 3.16
N THR A 196 12.52 7.31 1.96
CA THR A 196 12.67 8.64 1.36
C THR A 196 12.00 8.64 -0.01
N GLU A 197 12.07 9.77 -0.72
CA GLU A 197 11.62 9.84 -2.11
C GLU A 197 12.28 8.77 -3.01
N ALA A 198 13.55 8.43 -2.75
CA ALA A 198 14.39 7.60 -3.62
C ALA A 198 14.58 6.15 -3.14
N VAL A 199 14.45 5.89 -1.84
CA VAL A 199 14.77 4.57 -1.25
C VAL A 199 13.75 4.12 -0.21
N ALA A 200 13.56 2.81 -0.10
CA ALA A 200 13.10 2.15 1.11
C ALA A 200 14.29 1.94 2.06
N ILE A 201 14.06 2.09 3.36
CA ILE A 201 15.06 1.82 4.40
C ILE A 201 14.71 0.48 5.04
N HIS A 202 15.63 -0.47 4.98
CA HIS A 202 15.42 -1.85 5.40
C HIS A 202 16.28 -2.23 6.61
N ASN A 203 15.73 -3.07 7.47
CA ASN A 203 16.51 -4.01 8.25
C ASN A 203 16.46 -5.37 7.53
N ASP A 204 17.58 -5.74 6.89
CA ASP A 204 17.71 -7.02 6.19
C ASP A 204 18.42 -8.05 7.08
N PRO A 205 17.75 -9.14 7.49
CA PRO A 205 18.35 -10.07 8.44
C PRO A 205 19.54 -10.86 7.86
N ASN A 206 19.75 -10.88 6.53
CA ASN A 206 20.85 -11.60 5.91
C ASN A 206 22.09 -10.72 5.59
N GLY A 207 21.95 -9.39 5.67
CA GLY A 207 23.02 -8.44 5.38
C GLY A 207 22.69 -7.51 4.20
N GLU A 208 23.71 -6.87 3.63
CA GLU A 208 23.54 -5.95 2.51
C GLU A 208 23.31 -6.71 1.19
N ALA A 209 22.10 -6.59 0.63
CA ALA A 209 21.77 -7.14 -0.68
C ALA A 209 22.37 -6.32 -1.83
N ASP A 210 22.82 -7.02 -2.89
CA ASP A 210 23.21 -6.40 -4.15
C ASP A 210 22.02 -6.39 -5.13
N LEU A 211 21.27 -5.28 -5.15
CA LEU A 211 20.01 -5.19 -5.87
C LEU A 211 20.14 -5.15 -7.39
N VAL A 212 21.32 -4.94 -7.96
CA VAL A 212 21.49 -4.85 -9.43
C VAL A 212 21.74 -6.22 -10.07
N PRO A 213 22.78 -6.98 -9.70
CA PRO A 213 23.00 -8.34 -10.18
C PRO A 213 22.21 -9.40 -9.37
N GLY A 214 21.69 -9.05 -8.19
CA GLY A 214 21.13 -9.99 -7.22
C GLY A 214 22.20 -10.58 -6.31
N GLY A 215 21.76 -11.15 -5.19
CA GLY A 215 22.61 -11.73 -4.15
C GLY A 215 22.92 -10.74 -3.03
N TYR A 216 24.04 -10.99 -2.35
CA TYR A 216 24.51 -10.21 -1.20
C TYR A 216 25.95 -9.81 -1.40
N THR A 217 26.31 -8.65 -0.84
CA THR A 217 27.70 -8.20 -0.78
C THR A 217 28.43 -8.93 0.37
N SER A 218 29.71 -8.63 0.56
CA SER A 218 30.45 -9.14 1.73
C SER A 218 30.10 -8.41 3.04
N ASN A 219 29.25 -7.38 2.99
CA ASN A 219 28.82 -6.64 4.17
C ASN A 219 27.64 -7.36 4.83
N THR A 220 27.89 -7.92 6.00
CA THR A 220 26.89 -8.70 6.75
C THR A 220 26.00 -7.83 7.64
N ASN A 221 26.26 -6.53 7.76
CA ASN A 221 25.40 -5.63 8.52
C ASN A 221 24.18 -5.25 7.67
N GLY A 222 23.00 -5.76 8.01
CA GLY A 222 21.77 -5.43 7.30
C GLY A 222 20.90 -4.36 7.97
N ALA A 223 21.38 -3.73 9.04
CA ALA A 223 20.64 -2.69 9.74
C ALA A 223 20.59 -1.39 8.91
N GLY A 224 19.39 -0.85 8.70
CA GLY A 224 19.18 0.46 8.06
C GLY A 224 19.69 0.57 6.62
N GLN A 225 19.66 -0.52 5.85
CA GLN A 225 20.09 -0.54 4.46
C GLN A 225 19.19 0.29 3.55
N HIS A 226 19.79 1.03 2.61
CA HIS A 226 19.07 1.92 1.69
C HIS A 226 18.87 1.24 0.34
N TYR A 227 17.66 0.73 0.10
CA TYR A 227 17.30 0.02 -1.11
C TYR A 227 16.52 0.94 -2.03
N SER A 228 17.11 1.29 -3.19
CA SER A 228 16.46 2.22 -4.11
C SER A 228 15.16 1.64 -4.65
N TRP A 229 14.11 2.46 -4.70
CA TRP A 229 12.82 2.05 -5.26
C TRP A 229 13.00 1.50 -6.68
N LYS A 230 13.86 2.14 -7.47
CA LYS A 230 14.19 1.72 -8.83
C LYS A 230 14.69 0.27 -8.92
N ASN A 231 15.55 -0.16 -7.98
CA ASN A 231 16.18 -1.49 -8.06
C ASN A 231 15.48 -2.54 -7.20
N TRP A 232 14.77 -2.11 -6.15
CA TRP A 232 14.08 -3.01 -5.24
C TRP A 232 12.65 -3.34 -5.68
N LEU A 233 11.88 -2.37 -6.21
CA LEU A 233 10.49 -2.61 -6.62
C LEU A 233 10.35 -3.75 -7.63
N PRO A 234 11.19 -3.89 -8.68
CA PRO A 234 11.09 -5.02 -9.61
C PRO A 234 11.27 -6.39 -8.93
N ARG A 235 11.92 -6.43 -7.77
CA ARG A 235 12.16 -7.65 -6.99
C ARG A 235 11.03 -7.94 -6.02
N TRP A 236 10.36 -6.91 -5.52
CA TRP A 236 9.26 -7.02 -4.58
C TRP A 236 7.92 -7.25 -5.30
N GLU A 237 7.66 -6.45 -6.34
CA GLU A 237 6.51 -6.53 -7.24
C GLU A 237 6.84 -7.39 -8.47
N ALA A 238 7.39 -8.59 -8.23
CA ALA A 238 8.00 -9.43 -9.27
C ALA A 238 7.00 -9.89 -10.34
N ASP A 239 5.72 -10.01 -9.99
CA ASP A 239 4.63 -10.38 -10.90
C ASP A 239 3.95 -9.16 -11.55
N GLY A 240 4.49 -7.96 -11.33
CA GLY A 240 4.00 -6.69 -11.87
C GLY A 240 3.51 -5.71 -10.79
N PRO A 241 3.12 -4.48 -11.16
CA PRO A 241 2.78 -3.44 -10.21
C PRO A 241 1.70 -3.86 -9.21
N GLY A 242 1.93 -3.59 -7.92
CA GLY A 242 0.98 -3.90 -6.84
C GLY A 242 0.87 -5.39 -6.50
N THR A 243 1.92 -6.18 -6.75
CA THR A 243 1.99 -7.61 -6.39
C THR A 243 2.92 -7.90 -5.21
N GLY A 244 3.35 -6.86 -4.50
CA GLY A 244 4.31 -6.95 -3.41
C GLY A 244 3.82 -7.83 -2.26
N TRP A 245 4.70 -8.69 -1.75
CA TRP A 245 4.40 -9.51 -0.57
C TRP A 245 4.74 -8.74 0.70
N LEU A 246 3.77 -8.59 1.60
CA LEU A 246 3.98 -7.92 2.87
C LEU A 246 3.24 -8.60 4.01
N LEU A 247 3.85 -8.53 5.18
CA LEU A 247 3.26 -8.90 6.45
C LEU A 247 3.35 -7.70 7.39
N SER A 248 2.19 -7.18 7.78
CA SER A 248 2.07 -6.10 8.76
C SER A 248 1.52 -6.66 10.08
N CYS A 249 1.93 -6.05 11.18
CA CYS A 249 1.29 -6.31 12.46
C CYS A 249 1.29 -5.08 13.38
N HIS A 250 0.30 -5.04 14.28
CA HIS A 250 0.16 -4.01 15.29
C HIS A 250 -0.61 -4.54 16.51
N PRO A 251 -0.53 -3.88 17.68
CA PRO A 251 -1.36 -4.20 18.84
C PRO A 251 -2.86 -4.10 18.57
#